data_AF-A0AAW5IQL0-F1
#
_entry.id   AF-A0AAW5IQL0-F1
#
_cell.length_a   1.000
_cell.length_b   1.000
_cell.length_c   1.000
_cell.angle_alpha   90.00
_cell.angle_beta   90.00
_cell.angle_gamma   90.00
#
_symmetry.space_group_name_H-M   'P 1'
#
loop_
_entity.id
_entity.type
_entity.pdbx_description
1 polymer ?
#
loop_
_entity_poly.entity_id
_entity_poly.type
_entity_poly.pdbx_seq_one_letter_code
_entity_poly.pdbx_strand_id
1 'polypeptide(L)'
;MTDYNNTQHIVWHDDAIIKQLISYAVGCMLGRYRLGKTLEQNFVKDFRKDHKKMYQNRPIYWLFSSKKGTFQVIANMHRMNAYTAERVRSKYLLPYIEHLESEIDKLDARRAELSTKETKQLQALQKQLDECREYHERLQVVAEQAISFDLDDGVVVNYAKFGDILQKIK
;
A
#
# COMPACT_ATOMS: atom_id res chain seq x y z
N MET A 1 -26.86 39.95 -14.89
CA MET A 1 -26.22 39.27 -13.75
C MET A 1 -26.08 37.82 -14.16
N THR A 2 -24.92 37.44 -14.69
CA THR A 2 -24.64 36.10 -15.21
C THR A 2 -23.64 35.44 -14.28
N ASP A 3 -24.00 34.24 -13.81
CA ASP A 3 -23.35 33.48 -12.76
C ASP A 3 -21.92 33.04 -13.15
N TYR A 4 -20.96 33.40 -12.29
CA TYR A 4 -19.60 32.87 -12.29
C TYR A 4 -19.59 31.57 -11.47
N ASN A 5 -19.71 30.43 -12.13
CA ASN A 5 -19.36 29.12 -11.53
C ASN A 5 -18.35 28.41 -12.42
N ASN A 6 -17.11 28.90 -12.38
CA ASN A 6 -15.94 28.20 -12.90
C ASN A 6 -15.34 27.32 -11.80
N THR A 7 -15.98 26.20 -11.49
CA THR A 7 -15.35 25.14 -10.68
C THR A 7 -14.55 24.27 -11.64
N GLN A 8 -13.26 24.54 -11.77
CA GLN A 8 -12.35 23.63 -12.46
C GLN A 8 -12.32 22.29 -11.71
N HIS A 9 -13.16 21.36 -12.15
CA HIS A 9 -13.09 19.98 -11.75
C HIS A 9 -11.75 19.43 -12.26
N ILE A 10 -10.84 19.10 -11.34
CA ILE A 10 -9.58 18.43 -11.71
C ILE A 10 -9.97 17.09 -12.34
N VAL A 11 -9.72 16.96 -13.64
CA VAL A 11 -9.98 15.73 -14.41
C VAL A 11 -8.93 14.69 -14.03
N TRP A 12 -9.41 13.51 -13.63
CA TRP A 12 -8.59 12.36 -13.24
C TRP A 12 -7.87 11.77 -14.45
N HIS A 13 -6.54 11.64 -14.37
CA HIS A 13 -5.75 10.85 -15.32
C HIS A 13 -4.81 9.92 -14.56
N ASP A 14 -5.28 8.70 -14.29
CA ASP A 14 -4.52 7.63 -13.62
C ASP A 14 -3.16 7.39 -14.30
N ASP A 15 -3.11 7.54 -15.62
CA ASP A 15 -1.90 7.38 -16.44
C ASP A 15 -0.79 8.38 -16.10
N ALA A 16 -1.12 9.64 -15.78
CA ALA A 16 -0.11 10.66 -15.51
C ALA A 16 0.55 10.45 -14.14
N ILE A 17 -0.22 9.98 -13.16
CA ILE A 17 0.27 9.68 -11.81
C ILE A 17 1.10 8.41 -11.81
N ILE A 18 0.64 7.38 -12.50
CA ILE A 18 1.40 6.14 -12.67
C ILE A 18 2.70 6.46 -13.43
N LYS A 19 2.66 7.29 -14.49
CA LYS A 19 3.87 7.72 -15.20
C LYS A 19 4.81 8.55 -14.32
N GLN A 20 4.32 9.43 -13.46
CA GLN A 20 5.17 10.19 -12.52
C GLN A 20 5.73 9.32 -11.40
N LEU A 21 4.95 8.38 -10.85
CA LEU A 21 5.40 7.43 -9.84
C LEU A 21 6.41 6.45 -10.43
N ILE A 22 6.17 5.93 -11.64
CA ILE A 22 7.10 5.09 -12.38
C ILE A 22 8.33 5.90 -12.75
N SER A 23 8.21 7.12 -13.29
CA SER A 23 9.35 7.98 -13.63
C SER A 23 10.18 8.35 -12.40
N TYR A 24 9.56 8.64 -11.26
CA TYR A 24 10.24 8.90 -9.99
C TYR A 24 10.88 7.65 -9.39
N ALA A 25 10.19 6.51 -9.44
CA ALA A 25 10.73 5.23 -9.00
C ALA A 25 11.88 4.79 -9.90
N VAL A 26 11.77 5.00 -11.22
CA VAL A 26 12.84 4.84 -12.20
C VAL A 26 13.96 5.84 -11.93
N GLY A 27 13.69 7.08 -11.54
CA GLY A 27 14.71 8.05 -11.09
C GLY A 27 15.45 7.61 -9.82
N CYS A 28 14.74 7.02 -8.86
CA CYS A 28 15.33 6.38 -7.68
C CYS A 28 16.13 5.11 -8.06
N MET A 29 15.66 4.35 -9.07
CA MET A 29 16.24 3.07 -9.51
C MET A 29 17.39 3.22 -10.53
N LEU A 30 17.45 4.29 -11.32
CA LEU A 30 18.40 4.47 -12.43
C LEU A 30 19.85 4.71 -11.99
N GLY A 31 20.09 5.02 -10.71
CA GLY A 31 21.44 4.95 -10.14
C GLY A 31 21.92 3.51 -9.88
N ARG A 32 21.03 2.50 -9.93
CA ARG A 32 21.30 1.12 -9.52
C ARG A 32 20.47 0.07 -10.26
N TYR A 33 20.37 0.14 -11.60
CA TYR A 33 20.03 -1.08 -12.36
C TYR A 33 21.17 -2.10 -12.21
N ARG A 34 21.08 -2.93 -11.17
CA ARG A 34 21.87 -4.14 -11.04
C ARG A 34 21.13 -5.23 -11.79
N LEU A 35 21.64 -5.62 -12.95
CA LEU A 35 21.23 -6.82 -13.67
C LEU A 35 21.16 -7.98 -12.65
N GLY A 36 19.96 -8.54 -12.42
CA GLY A 36 19.75 -9.71 -11.54
C GLY A 36 18.77 -9.58 -10.37
N LYS A 37 18.06 -8.46 -10.18
CA LYS A 37 16.96 -8.33 -9.18
C LYS A 37 15.59 -8.22 -9.84
N THR A 38 14.55 -8.82 -9.25
CA THR A 38 13.16 -8.68 -9.73
C THR A 38 12.61 -7.26 -9.46
N LEU A 39 11.60 -6.84 -10.24
CA LEU A 39 10.96 -5.53 -10.09
C LEU A 39 10.41 -5.32 -8.67
N GLU A 40 9.84 -6.34 -8.02
CA GLU A 40 9.35 -6.21 -6.64
C GLU A 40 10.48 -6.00 -5.63
N GLN A 41 11.62 -6.68 -5.80
CA GLN A 41 12.76 -6.53 -4.91
C GLN A 41 13.38 -5.13 -4.97
N ASN A 42 13.41 -4.54 -6.17
CA ASN A 42 13.90 -3.18 -6.39
C ASN A 42 12.89 -2.14 -5.87
N PHE A 43 11.59 -2.32 -6.13
CA PHE A 43 10.58 -1.36 -5.73
C PHE A 43 10.28 -1.36 -4.23
N VAL A 44 10.23 -2.51 -3.53
CA VAL A 44 9.85 -2.49 -2.11
C VAL A 44 11.02 -2.08 -1.21
N LYS A 45 12.23 -2.58 -1.48
CA LYS A 45 13.39 -2.35 -0.60
C LYS A 45 14.16 -1.08 -0.95
N ASP A 46 14.45 -0.86 -2.23
CA ASP A 46 15.34 0.23 -2.64
C ASP A 46 14.58 1.57 -2.75
N PHE A 47 13.36 1.59 -3.33
CA PHE A 47 12.50 2.80 -3.36
C PHE A 47 12.27 3.40 -1.97
N ARG A 48 11.87 2.58 -1.00
CA ARG A 48 11.53 3.07 0.34
C ARG A 48 12.75 3.65 1.05
N LYS A 49 13.89 2.97 0.93
CA LYS A 49 15.17 3.41 1.51
C LYS A 49 15.60 4.74 0.89
N ASP A 50 15.55 4.85 -0.43
CA ASP A 50 16.01 6.02 -1.16
C ASP A 50 15.03 7.20 -0.99
N HIS A 51 13.72 6.96 -1.04
CA HIS A 51 12.67 7.95 -0.74
C HIS A 51 12.79 8.51 0.68
N LYS A 52 12.97 7.65 1.68
CA LYS A 52 13.18 8.07 3.06
C LYS A 52 14.43 8.95 3.21
N LYS A 53 15.54 8.55 2.58
CA LYS A 53 16.81 9.29 2.61
C LYS A 53 16.68 10.66 1.95
N MET A 54 16.07 10.70 0.77
CA MET A 54 15.90 11.92 -0.01
C MET A 54 15.06 12.97 0.74
N TYR A 55 14.01 12.53 1.45
CA TYR A 55 13.16 13.42 2.24
C TYR A 55 13.56 13.53 3.72
N GLN A 56 14.79 13.14 4.10
CA GLN A 56 15.30 13.30 5.47
C GLN A 56 14.33 12.78 6.56
N ASN A 57 13.79 11.57 6.38
CA ASN A 57 12.80 10.94 7.26
C ASN A 57 11.42 11.62 7.31
N ARG A 58 11.10 12.49 6.34
CA ARG A 58 9.78 13.12 6.16
C ARG A 58 9.14 12.69 4.83
N PRO A 59 8.84 11.39 4.67
CA PRO A 59 8.34 10.84 3.42
C PRO A 59 7.01 11.46 2.98
N ILE A 60 6.90 11.81 1.69
CA ILE A 60 5.66 12.26 1.06
C ILE A 60 4.75 11.07 0.73
N TYR A 61 5.34 9.97 0.26
CA TYR A 61 4.67 8.69 0.07
C TYR A 61 4.68 7.84 1.33
N TRP A 62 3.50 7.51 1.83
CA TRP A 62 3.30 6.69 3.02
C TRP A 62 2.91 5.27 2.62
N LEU A 63 3.51 4.28 3.28
CA LEU A 63 3.27 2.87 2.98
C LEU A 63 2.40 2.25 4.06
N PHE A 64 1.17 1.93 3.69
CA PHE A 64 0.28 1.03 4.41
C PHE A 64 0.83 -0.38 4.26
N SER A 65 1.13 -1.05 5.36
CA SER A 65 1.81 -2.35 5.30
C SER A 65 1.40 -3.24 6.46
N SER A 66 1.03 -4.47 6.12
CA SER A 66 1.02 -5.58 7.07
C SER A 66 2.42 -5.81 7.67
N LYS A 67 2.48 -6.51 8.80
CA LYS A 67 3.67 -6.61 9.67
C LYS A 67 4.85 -7.33 9.01
N LYS A 68 4.58 -8.37 8.23
CA LYS A 68 5.55 -9.13 7.43
C LYS A 68 5.55 -8.67 5.96
N GLY A 69 4.65 -7.77 5.58
CA GLY A 69 4.62 -7.15 4.26
C GLY A 69 3.88 -7.98 3.20
N THR A 70 2.99 -8.88 3.62
CA THR A 70 2.11 -9.63 2.71
C THR A 70 1.20 -8.70 1.91
N PHE A 71 0.61 -7.70 2.56
CA PHE A 71 -0.11 -6.60 1.92
C PHE A 71 0.65 -5.28 2.09
N GLN A 72 0.79 -4.53 0.99
CA GLN A 72 1.46 -3.23 0.94
C GLN A 72 0.79 -2.28 -0.08
N VAL A 73 0.50 -1.04 0.32
CA VAL A 73 -0.07 0.01 -0.55
C VAL A 73 0.58 1.35 -0.24
N ILE A 74 0.91 2.13 -1.26
CA ILE A 74 1.47 3.47 -1.13
C ILE A 74 0.37 4.52 -1.32
N ALA A 75 0.33 5.52 -0.45
CA ALA A 75 -0.50 6.71 -0.58
C ALA A 75 0.35 7.98 -0.56
N ASN A 76 -0.01 8.98 -1.36
CA ASN A 76 0.60 10.30 -1.28
C ASN A 76 -0.10 11.12 -0.20
N MET A 77 0.63 11.49 0.86
CA MET A 77 0.12 12.24 2.01
C MET A 77 -0.64 13.52 1.62
N HIS A 78 -0.18 14.28 0.62
CA HIS A 78 -0.85 15.50 0.14
C HIS A 78 -2.23 15.25 -0.48
N ARG A 79 -2.55 13.99 -0.79
CA ARG A 79 -3.82 13.58 -1.40
C ARG A 79 -4.65 12.72 -0.46
N MET A 80 -4.14 12.46 0.75
CA MET A 80 -4.88 11.74 1.75
C MET A 80 -5.96 12.64 2.34
N ASN A 81 -7.06 12.02 2.73
CA ASN A 81 -8.18 12.62 3.43
C ASN A 81 -8.70 11.64 4.48
N ALA A 82 -9.71 12.07 5.24
CA ALA A 82 -10.38 11.28 6.28
C ALA A 82 -10.74 9.84 5.87
N TYR A 83 -11.05 9.62 4.59
CA TYR A 83 -11.52 8.33 4.08
C TYR A 83 -10.42 7.50 3.43
N THR A 84 -9.15 7.93 3.47
CA THR A 84 -8.07 7.22 2.78
C THR A 84 -7.83 5.83 3.36
N ALA A 85 -7.81 5.68 4.68
CA ALA A 85 -7.67 4.38 5.31
C ALA A 85 -8.82 3.44 4.93
N GLU A 86 -10.06 3.95 4.89
CA GLU A 86 -11.23 3.19 4.44
C GLU A 86 -11.15 2.81 2.95
N ARG A 87 -10.63 3.70 2.10
CA ARG A 87 -10.38 3.39 0.69
C ARG A 87 -9.31 2.30 0.53
N VAL A 88 -8.23 2.35 1.32
CA VAL A 88 -7.20 1.29 1.33
C VAL A 88 -7.85 -0.05 1.73
N ARG A 89 -8.71 -0.05 2.75
CA ARG A 89 -9.41 -1.23 3.23
C ARG A 89 -10.38 -1.81 2.18
N SER A 90 -11.32 -1.01 1.72
CA SER A 90 -12.44 -1.44 0.86
C SER A 90 -12.05 -1.70 -0.60
N LYS A 91 -11.11 -0.94 -1.17
CA LYS A 91 -10.75 -1.06 -2.59
C LYS A 91 -9.55 -1.95 -2.86
N TYR A 92 -8.74 -2.27 -1.84
CA TYR A 92 -7.49 -3.02 -2.05
C TYR A 92 -7.35 -4.20 -1.09
N LEU A 93 -7.48 -4.00 0.22
CA LEU A 93 -7.24 -5.08 1.19
C LEU A 93 -8.33 -6.17 1.14
N LEU A 94 -9.61 -5.79 1.17
CA LEU A 94 -10.72 -6.74 1.13
C LEU A 94 -10.72 -7.58 -0.17
N PRO A 95 -10.61 -6.98 -1.38
CA PRO A 95 -10.47 -7.77 -2.60
C PRO A 95 -9.24 -8.69 -2.61
N TYR A 96 -8.13 -8.28 -1.97
CA TYR A 96 -6.94 -9.13 -1.86
C TYR A 96 -7.17 -10.32 -0.92
N ILE A 97 -7.90 -10.12 0.19
CA ILE A 97 -8.32 -11.21 1.09
C ILE A 97 -9.21 -12.20 0.34
N GLU A 98 -10.24 -11.71 -0.37
CA GLU A 98 -11.13 -12.55 -1.18
C GLU A 98 -10.35 -13.37 -2.22
N HIS A 99 -9.34 -12.77 -2.85
CA HIS A 99 -8.45 -13.47 -3.76
C HIS A 99 -7.67 -14.59 -3.07
N LEU A 100 -7.07 -14.33 -1.90
CA LEU A 100 -6.34 -15.34 -1.14
C LEU A 100 -7.25 -16.50 -0.73
N GLU A 101 -8.47 -16.21 -0.26
CA GLU A 101 -9.48 -17.20 0.09
C GLU A 101 -9.84 -18.08 -1.11
N SER A 102 -10.09 -17.47 -2.28
CA SER A 102 -10.38 -18.22 -3.50
C SER A 102 -9.23 -19.14 -3.94
N GLU A 103 -7.98 -18.70 -3.83
CA GLU A 103 -6.81 -19.54 -4.15
C GLU A 103 -6.62 -20.70 -3.15
N ILE A 104 -6.93 -20.47 -1.87
CA ILE A 104 -6.94 -21.52 -0.85
C ILE A 104 -8.02 -22.55 -1.17
N ASP A 105 -9.25 -22.12 -1.45
CA ASP A 105 -10.38 -22.99 -1.76
C ASP A 105 -10.10 -23.88 -2.98
N LYS A 106 -9.47 -23.34 -4.03
CA LYS A 106 -9.06 -24.11 -5.22
C LYS A 106 -8.07 -25.22 -4.90
N LEU A 107 -7.14 -24.99 -3.97
CA LEU A 107 -6.16 -26.00 -3.56
C LEU A 107 -6.78 -27.01 -2.58
N ASP A 108 -7.62 -26.54 -1.65
CA ASP A 108 -8.31 -27.39 -0.68
C ASP A 108 -9.34 -28.32 -1.36
N ALA A 109 -9.98 -27.90 -2.46
CA ALA A 109 -10.90 -28.75 -3.23
C ALA A 109 -10.24 -30.02 -3.79
N ARG A 110 -8.92 -30.00 -4.02
CA ARG A 110 -8.12 -31.14 -4.53
C ARG A 110 -7.01 -31.54 -3.56
N ARG A 111 -7.25 -31.37 -2.25
CA ARG A 111 -6.23 -31.53 -1.20
C ARG A 111 -5.52 -32.88 -1.21
N ALA A 112 -6.24 -33.97 -1.52
CA ALA A 112 -5.70 -35.32 -1.59
C ALA A 112 -4.73 -35.54 -2.79
N GLU A 113 -4.82 -34.69 -3.81
CA GLU A 113 -4.05 -34.78 -5.05
C GLU A 113 -2.88 -33.77 -5.09
N LEU A 114 -2.70 -32.97 -4.04
CA LEU A 114 -1.68 -31.93 -4.02
C LEU A 114 -0.27 -32.53 -3.99
N SER A 115 0.57 -32.00 -4.86
CA SER A 115 2.02 -32.23 -4.78
C SER A 115 2.61 -31.60 -3.49
N THR A 116 3.82 -32.01 -3.14
CA THR A 116 4.58 -31.38 -2.04
C THR A 116 4.77 -29.87 -2.24
N LYS A 117 4.89 -29.41 -3.50
CA LYS A 117 5.01 -27.98 -3.83
C LYS A 117 3.70 -27.23 -3.56
N GLU A 118 2.58 -27.78 -4.02
CA GLU A 118 1.26 -27.16 -3.83
C GLU A 118 0.83 -27.20 -2.37
N THR A 119 1.19 -28.23 -1.62
CA THR A 119 0.98 -28.28 -0.17
C THR A 119 1.71 -27.13 0.55
N LYS A 120 2.96 -26.85 0.16
CA LYS A 120 3.72 -25.69 0.68
C LYS A 120 3.09 -24.36 0.26
N GLN A 121 2.58 -24.27 -0.96
CA GLN A 121 1.87 -23.08 -1.44
C GLN A 121 0.60 -22.83 -0.64
N LEU A 122 -0.21 -23.85 -0.38
CA LEU A 122 -1.41 -23.77 0.45
C LEU A 122 -1.08 -23.24 1.85
N GLN A 123 -0.05 -23.78 2.50
CA GLN A 123 0.42 -23.30 3.80
C GLN A 123 0.92 -21.85 3.76
N ALA A 124 1.53 -21.42 2.66
CA ALA A 124 1.98 -20.04 2.49
C ALA A 124 0.79 -19.08 2.32
N LEU A 125 -0.20 -19.44 1.50
CA LEU A 125 -1.42 -18.67 1.29
C LEU A 125 -2.21 -18.52 2.59
N GLN A 126 -2.35 -19.59 3.38
CA GLN A 126 -3.02 -19.54 4.69
C GLN A 126 -2.33 -18.56 5.64
N LYS A 127 -0.99 -18.58 5.71
CA LYS A 127 -0.22 -17.61 6.52
C LYS A 127 -0.37 -16.17 6.03
N GLN A 128 -0.48 -15.98 4.71
CA GLN A 128 -0.72 -14.67 4.11
C GLN A 128 -2.13 -14.16 4.44
N LEU A 129 -3.14 -15.03 4.34
CA LEU A 129 -4.52 -14.73 4.69
C LEU A 129 -4.65 -14.33 6.17
N ASP A 130 -4.06 -15.11 7.07
CA ASP A 130 -4.05 -14.80 8.52
C ASP A 130 -3.43 -13.43 8.81
N GLU A 131 -2.30 -13.12 8.17
CA GLU A 131 -1.66 -11.82 8.31
C GLU A 131 -2.52 -10.68 7.73
N CYS A 132 -3.19 -10.89 6.61
CA CYS A 132 -4.09 -9.91 6.01
C CYS A 132 -5.33 -9.66 6.88
N ARG A 133 -5.88 -10.69 7.52
CA ARG A 133 -7.01 -10.57 8.47
C ARG A 133 -6.60 -9.81 9.73
N GLU A 134 -5.45 -10.14 10.33
CA GLU A 134 -4.89 -9.37 11.46
C GLU A 134 -4.65 -7.90 11.07
N TYR A 135 -4.16 -7.65 9.86
CA TYR A 135 -3.98 -6.29 9.36
C TYR A 135 -5.32 -5.58 9.10
N HIS A 136 -6.34 -6.30 8.62
CA HIS A 136 -7.68 -5.78 8.39
C HIS A 136 -8.30 -5.24 9.68
N GLU A 137 -8.23 -5.98 10.78
CA GLU A 137 -8.76 -5.56 12.09
C GLU A 137 -8.14 -4.23 12.54
N ARG A 138 -6.81 -4.10 12.44
CA ARG A 138 -6.10 -2.86 12.80
C ARG A 138 -6.44 -1.71 11.86
N LEU A 139 -6.50 -1.98 10.55
CA LEU A 139 -6.83 -0.98 9.55
C LEU A 139 -8.27 -0.49 9.70
N GLN A 140 -9.21 -1.36 10.03
CA GLN A 140 -10.61 -1.00 10.26
C GLN A 140 -10.74 -0.01 11.42
N VAL A 141 -10.11 -0.29 12.57
CA VAL A 141 -10.17 0.61 13.73
C VAL A 141 -9.67 2.02 13.38
N VAL A 142 -8.61 2.13 12.56
CA VAL A 142 -8.09 3.43 12.11
C VAL A 142 -8.98 4.06 11.04
N ALA A 143 -9.58 3.25 10.16
CA ALA A 143 -10.49 3.73 9.13
C ALA A 143 -11.77 4.35 9.72
N GLU A 144 -12.31 3.75 10.78
CA GLU A 144 -13.48 4.24 11.52
C GLU A 144 -13.24 5.59 12.20
N GLN A 145 -11.99 5.89 12.57
CA GLN A 145 -11.61 7.19 13.14
C GLN A 145 -11.67 8.33 12.11
N ALA A 146 -11.77 8.02 10.81
CA ALA A 146 -11.87 9.00 9.72
C ALA A 146 -10.83 10.13 9.84
N ILE A 147 -9.56 9.75 10.08
CA ILE A 147 -8.49 10.68 10.46
C ILE A 147 -8.27 11.73 9.36
N SER A 148 -8.63 12.97 9.67
CA SER A 148 -8.20 14.16 8.92
C SER A 148 -6.98 14.78 9.59
N PHE A 149 -6.11 15.42 8.80
CA PHE A 149 -4.94 16.09 9.32
C PHE A 149 -4.54 17.30 8.47
N ASP A 150 -3.89 18.28 9.11
CA ASP A 150 -3.33 19.44 8.45
C ASP A 150 -1.90 19.14 7.98
N LEU A 151 -1.54 19.50 6.75
CA LEU A 151 -0.19 19.32 6.23
C LEU A 151 0.85 20.14 7.01
N ASP A 152 0.44 21.27 7.60
CA ASP A 152 1.32 22.18 8.34
C ASP A 152 1.79 21.60 9.69
N ASP A 153 1.06 20.62 10.26
CA ASP A 153 1.52 19.84 11.43
C ASP A 153 2.83 19.09 11.16
N GLY A 154 3.15 18.88 9.88
CA GLY A 154 4.34 18.19 9.42
C GLY A 154 4.24 16.66 9.47
N VAL A 155 5.13 16.01 8.73
CA VAL A 155 5.07 14.55 8.49
C VAL A 155 5.11 13.74 9.79
N VAL A 156 5.94 14.10 10.76
CA VAL A 156 6.13 13.29 11.98
C VAL A 156 4.84 13.21 12.81
N VAL A 157 4.21 14.36 13.05
CA VAL A 157 2.96 14.46 13.82
C VAL A 157 1.84 13.72 13.10
N ASN A 158 1.70 13.96 11.79
CA ASN A 158 0.64 13.33 11.00
C ASN A 158 0.83 11.81 10.85
N TYR A 159 2.07 11.34 10.71
CA TYR A 159 2.35 9.92 10.58
C TYR A 159 1.96 9.14 11.84
N ALA A 160 2.20 9.74 13.02
CA ALA A 160 1.88 9.12 14.30
C ALA A 160 0.38 8.87 14.47
N LYS A 161 -0.49 9.69 13.85
CA LYS A 161 -1.95 9.53 13.88
C LYS A 161 -2.39 8.17 13.30
N PHE A 162 -1.63 7.61 12.36
CA PHE A 162 -1.95 6.33 11.71
C PHE A 162 -1.27 5.11 12.38
N GLY A 163 -0.60 5.28 13.52
CA GLY A 163 -0.12 4.17 14.34
C GLY A 163 0.68 3.09 13.58
N ASP A 164 0.27 1.83 13.76
CA ASP A 164 0.98 0.65 13.25
C ASP A 164 0.39 0.07 11.95
N ILE A 165 -0.58 0.76 11.34
CA ILE A 165 -1.07 0.42 9.99
C ILE A 165 -0.15 0.96 8.90
N LEU A 166 0.68 1.96 9.25
CA LEU A 166 1.78 2.42 8.42
C LEU A 166 3.08 1.72 8.82
N GLN A 167 3.90 1.40 7.83
CA GLN A 167 5.22 0.83 8.06
C GLN A 167 6.13 1.83 8.79
N LYS A 168 6.69 1.48 9.94
CA LYS A 168 7.55 2.37 10.75
C LYS A 168 8.58 3.18 9.95
N ILE A 169 8.64 4.49 10.20
CA ILE A 169 9.77 5.37 9.85
C ILE A 169 10.81 5.16 10.96
N LYS A 170 11.76 4.23 10.77
CA LYS A 170 12.96 4.17 11.60
C LYS A 170 13.94 5.29 11.24
#